data_AF-A0A379WNH5-F1
#
_entry.id   AF-A0A379WNH5-F1
#
_cell.length_a   1.000
_cell.length_b   1.000
_cell.length_c   1.000
_cell.angle_alpha   90.00
_cell.angle_beta   90.00
_cell.angle_gamma   90.00
#
_symmetry.space_group_name_H-M   'P 1'
#
loop_
_entity.id
_entity.type
_entity.pdbx_description
1 polymer ?
#
loop_
_entity_poly.entity_id
_entity_poly.type
_entity_poly.pdbx_seq_one_letter_code
_entity_poly.pdbx_strand_id
1 'polypeptide(L)'
;MLERSNAVDLIISDKMGLPGPRRVVGAWIWNRNKEWVETCHAKSVVLATGGASKVYQYTTNPDISSGDGIAMAWRAGCRVANLEFNQFHPTALYHPQARNFLLTEALRGEGAYLKRPDGSRFMPDVDERGELAPRDIVARAIDHEMKRLGADCMFLDISHKPDDFVRQHFPMIYAKLLDLGMDLTKEPIPVVPAAHYTCGGVVVDDYGRTDVDGLYALAKSVTPACTALTVWRPTRCWNA
;
A
#
# COMPACT_ATOMS: atom_id res chain seq x y z
N MET A 1 -13.53 21.50 7.36
CA MET A 1 -12.51 20.48 7.06
C MET A 1 -11.20 21.21 6.79
N LEU A 2 -10.09 20.81 7.40
CA LEU A 2 -8.77 21.43 7.15
C LEU A 2 -8.06 20.62 6.06
N GLU A 3 -8.11 21.10 4.82
CA GLU A 3 -7.36 20.50 3.71
C GLU A 3 -5.95 21.09 3.61
N ARG A 4 -5.07 20.43 2.86
CA ARG A 4 -3.68 20.86 2.62
C ARG A 4 -2.93 21.23 3.91
N SER A 5 -3.18 20.47 4.97
CA SER A 5 -2.63 20.68 6.30
C SER A 5 -1.93 19.39 6.74
N ASN A 6 -0.64 19.49 7.06
CA ASN A 6 0.18 18.32 7.38
C ASN A 6 0.49 18.34 8.88
N ALA A 7 0.17 17.28 9.61
CA ALA A 7 0.62 17.17 10.99
C ALA A 7 2.15 17.01 11.03
N VAL A 8 2.80 17.76 11.92
CA VAL A 8 4.26 17.75 12.08
C VAL A 8 4.65 16.84 13.24
N ASP A 9 4.05 17.08 14.41
CA ASP A 9 4.21 16.24 15.58
C ASP A 9 3.05 16.38 16.56
N LEU A 10 2.97 15.42 17.49
CA LEU A 10 2.00 15.40 18.57
C LEU A 10 2.52 16.20 19.77
N ILE A 11 1.61 16.95 20.40
CA ILE A 11 1.92 17.72 21.60
C ILE A 11 1.60 16.84 22.81
N ILE A 12 2.60 16.56 23.63
CA ILE A 12 2.49 15.65 24.78
C ILE A 12 2.62 16.45 26.09
N SER A 13 1.75 16.14 27.06
CA SER A 13 1.61 16.89 28.32
C SER A 13 2.90 17.03 29.12
N ASP A 14 3.65 15.94 29.28
CA ASP A 14 4.89 15.89 30.05
C ASP A 14 6.00 16.77 29.44
N LYS A 15 6.09 16.82 28.10
CA LYS A 15 7.02 17.69 27.36
C LYS A 15 6.73 19.18 27.56
N MET A 16 5.52 19.54 28.00
CA MET A 16 5.10 20.92 28.30
C MET A 16 5.10 21.23 29.81
N GLY A 17 5.50 20.29 30.67
CA GLY A 17 5.42 20.45 32.12
C GLY A 17 3.99 20.47 32.67
N LEU A 18 3.01 19.93 31.92
CA LEU A 18 1.65 19.77 32.44
C LEU A 18 1.60 18.62 33.47
N PRO A 19 0.84 18.78 34.57
CA PRO A 19 0.76 17.77 35.62
C PRO A 19 -0.05 16.54 35.18
N GLY A 20 0.16 15.44 35.90
CA GLY A 20 -0.56 14.18 35.71
C GLY A 20 0.17 13.21 34.76
N PRO A 21 -0.49 12.10 34.39
CA PRO A 21 0.08 11.11 33.48
C PRO A 21 0.31 11.70 32.08
N ARG A 22 1.23 11.05 31.36
CA ARG A 22 1.57 11.38 29.98
C ARG A 22 0.37 11.17 29.07
N ARG A 23 -0.06 12.24 28.38
CA ARG A 23 -1.19 12.22 27.45
C ARG A 23 -0.97 13.19 26.28
N VAL A 24 -1.62 12.93 25.16
CA VAL A 24 -1.66 13.88 24.04
C VAL A 24 -2.61 15.05 24.37
N VAL A 25 -2.25 16.26 23.94
CA VAL A 25 -3.04 17.50 24.16
C VAL A 25 -3.29 18.29 22.87
N GLY A 26 -2.81 17.78 21.74
CA GLY A 26 -2.91 18.46 20.46
C GLY A 26 -1.85 18.00 19.46
N ALA A 27 -1.69 18.79 18.41
CA ALA A 27 -0.66 18.60 17.38
C ALA A 27 -0.18 19.96 16.84
N TRP A 28 1.06 20.00 16.38
CA TRP A 28 1.55 21.06 15.50
C TRP A 28 1.22 20.71 14.06
N ILE A 29 0.62 21.65 13.32
CA ILE A 29 0.10 21.43 11.97
C ILE A 29 0.73 22.45 11.02
N TRP A 30 1.45 21.98 10.01
CA TRP A 30 1.93 22.80 8.91
C TRP A 30 0.77 23.14 7.96
N ASN A 31 0.41 24.42 7.90
CA ASN A 31 -0.58 24.93 6.96
C ASN A 31 0.09 25.23 5.62
N ARG A 32 -0.14 24.41 4.59
CA ARG A 32 0.56 24.56 3.31
C ARG A 32 0.16 25.81 2.52
N ASN A 33 -1.00 26.41 2.81
CA ASN A 33 -1.45 27.61 2.10
C ASN A 33 -0.88 28.88 2.72
N LYS A 34 -0.66 28.87 4.04
CA LYS A 34 -0.13 30.01 4.79
C LYS A 34 1.37 29.91 5.10
N GLU A 35 1.95 28.74 4.87
CA GLU A 35 3.37 28.44 5.08
C GLU A 35 3.87 28.72 6.51
N TRP A 36 3.06 28.34 7.51
CA TRP A 36 3.46 28.38 8.91
C TRP A 36 2.91 27.19 9.70
N VAL A 37 3.45 26.98 10.90
CA VAL A 37 2.98 25.95 11.84
C VAL A 37 1.93 26.53 12.77
N GLU A 38 0.73 25.95 12.75
CA GLU A 38 -0.39 26.25 13.65
C GLU A 38 -0.40 25.26 14.82
N THR A 39 -0.80 25.72 16.01
CA THR A 39 -1.01 24.85 17.17
C THR A 39 -2.49 24.47 17.25
N CYS A 40 -2.79 23.17 17.19
CA CYS A 40 -4.14 22.64 17.34
C CYS A 40 -4.27 21.96 18.70
N HIS A 41 -5.06 22.55 19.60
CA HIS A 41 -5.39 21.94 20.90
C HIS A 41 -6.54 20.94 20.74
N ALA A 42 -6.42 19.77 21.37
CA ALA A 42 -7.44 18.75 21.35
C ALA A 42 -7.46 17.94 22.66
N LYS A 43 -8.65 17.48 23.06
CA LYS A 43 -8.80 16.56 24.21
C LYS A 43 -8.37 15.12 23.87
N SER A 44 -8.47 14.77 22.60
CA SER A 44 -8.14 13.45 22.05
C SER A 44 -7.68 13.61 20.61
N VAL A 45 -6.72 12.80 20.18
CA VAL A 45 -6.17 12.81 18.80
C VAL A 45 -6.26 11.41 18.22
N VAL A 46 -6.67 11.31 16.96
CA VAL A 46 -6.79 10.04 16.24
C VAL A 46 -5.87 10.06 15.02
N LEU A 47 -4.96 9.08 14.93
CA LEU A 47 -4.11 8.85 13.77
C LEU A 47 -4.86 7.95 12.77
N ALA A 48 -5.13 8.49 11.58
CA ALA A 48 -5.76 7.77 10.48
C ALA A 48 -5.04 8.07 9.15
N THR A 49 -3.71 8.06 9.18
CA THR A 49 -2.84 8.63 8.14
C THR A 49 -2.50 7.66 7.00
N GLY A 50 -2.99 6.42 7.04
CA GLY A 50 -2.62 5.39 6.07
C GLY A 50 -1.20 4.86 6.28
N GLY A 51 -0.75 4.02 5.35
CA GLY A 51 0.47 3.17 5.43
C GLY A 51 1.80 3.90 5.21
N ALA A 52 2.87 3.10 5.13
CA ALA A 52 4.24 3.57 4.91
C ALA A 52 4.84 3.08 3.57
N SER A 53 4.02 2.61 2.62
CA SER A 53 4.51 2.02 1.36
C SER A 53 5.39 2.96 0.52
N LYS A 54 5.40 4.26 0.76
CA LYS A 54 6.23 5.24 0.01
C LYS A 54 7.71 5.21 0.41
N VAL A 55 8.09 4.43 1.43
CA VAL A 55 9.51 4.13 1.71
C VAL A 55 10.16 3.25 0.64
N TYR A 56 9.36 2.58 -0.19
CA TYR A 56 9.83 1.77 -1.31
C TYR A 56 9.79 2.56 -2.62
N GLN A 57 10.78 2.34 -3.48
CA GLN A 57 10.90 2.99 -4.79
C GLN A 57 9.66 2.75 -5.66
N TYR A 58 9.17 1.51 -5.71
CA TYR A 58 7.93 1.16 -6.39
C TYR A 58 6.82 0.95 -5.37
N THR A 59 5.73 1.69 -5.53
CA THR A 59 4.55 1.60 -4.69
C THR A 59 3.30 1.77 -5.53
N THR A 60 2.23 1.07 -5.17
CA THR A 60 0.90 1.28 -5.78
C THR A 60 0.16 2.43 -5.13
N ASN A 61 0.72 3.00 -4.05
CA ASN A 61 0.03 3.97 -3.21
C ASN A 61 0.23 5.40 -3.73
N PRO A 62 -0.77 6.28 -3.57
CA PRO A 62 -0.58 7.71 -3.80
C PRO A 62 0.53 8.27 -2.89
N ASP A 63 0.98 9.49 -3.19
CA ASP A 63 2.12 10.13 -2.51
C ASP A 63 1.89 10.42 -1.01
N ILE A 64 0.71 10.12 -0.48
CA ILE A 64 0.33 10.33 0.92
C ILE A 64 0.68 9.16 1.85
N SER A 65 1.13 8.00 1.35
CA SER A 65 1.50 6.83 2.19
C SER A 65 2.92 6.92 2.73
N SER A 66 3.25 8.03 3.38
CA SER A 66 4.60 8.39 3.85
C SER A 66 4.94 7.84 5.23
N GLY A 67 3.99 7.26 5.97
CA GLY A 67 4.21 6.74 7.31
C GLY A 67 4.34 7.80 8.41
N ASP A 68 3.87 9.03 8.15
CA ASP A 68 3.88 10.16 9.09
C ASP A 68 3.22 9.85 10.44
N GLY A 69 2.04 9.21 10.44
CA GLY A 69 1.35 8.80 11.67
C GLY A 69 2.13 7.79 12.50
N ILE A 70 2.75 6.79 11.86
CA ILE A 70 3.61 5.81 12.54
C ILE A 70 4.79 6.53 13.19
N ALA A 71 5.43 7.45 12.45
CA ALA A 71 6.57 8.20 12.94
C ALA A 71 6.21 9.16 14.09
N MET A 72 5.08 9.86 14.01
CA MET A 72 4.56 10.72 15.09
C MET A 72 4.24 9.91 16.35
N ALA A 73 3.58 8.76 16.21
CA ALA A 73 3.30 7.88 17.34
C ALA A 73 4.58 7.37 18.01
N TRP A 74 5.57 6.93 17.22
CA TRP A 74 6.86 6.50 17.73
C TRP A 74 7.59 7.62 18.50
N ARG A 75 7.62 8.85 17.98
CA ARG A 75 8.20 10.02 18.69
C ARG A 75 7.41 10.43 19.93
N ALA A 76 6.11 10.14 19.96
CA ALA A 76 5.27 10.28 21.14
C ALA A 76 5.49 9.13 22.15
N GLY A 77 6.20 8.06 21.79
CA GLY A 77 6.56 6.93 22.65
C GLY A 77 5.60 5.75 22.59
N CYS A 78 4.79 5.63 21.53
CA CYS A 78 4.01 4.44 21.27
C CYS A 78 4.90 3.31 20.72
N ARG A 79 4.58 2.07 21.08
CA ARG A 79 5.13 0.89 20.44
C ARG A 79 4.61 0.76 19.01
N VAL A 80 5.43 0.15 18.18
CA VAL A 80 5.10 -0.27 16.81
C VAL A 80 5.40 -1.76 16.67
N ALA A 81 4.69 -2.45 15.79
CA ALA A 81 4.88 -3.88 15.55
C ALA A 81 4.70 -4.22 14.07
N ASN A 82 5.21 -5.39 13.67
CA ASN A 82 5.00 -6.03 12.37
C ASN A 82 5.35 -5.16 11.14
N LEU A 83 6.22 -4.16 11.29
CA LEU A 83 6.61 -3.25 10.21
C LEU A 83 7.48 -3.92 9.14
N GLU A 84 7.99 -5.12 9.39
CA GLU A 84 8.63 -6.00 8.44
C GLU A 84 7.63 -6.64 7.45
N PHE A 85 6.37 -6.76 7.83
CA PHE A 85 5.31 -7.34 7.00
C PHE A 85 4.72 -6.29 6.06
N ASN A 86 5.44 -6.01 4.97
CA ASN A 86 4.92 -5.19 3.87
C ASN A 86 4.51 -6.07 2.69
N GLN A 87 3.25 -5.97 2.28
CA GLN A 87 2.73 -6.69 1.13
C GLN A 87 3.12 -5.96 -0.15
N PHE A 88 3.67 -6.71 -1.10
CA PHE A 88 3.92 -6.25 -2.46
C PHE A 88 2.85 -6.78 -3.40
N HIS A 89 2.33 -5.91 -4.26
CA HIS A 89 1.53 -6.33 -5.39
C HIS A 89 2.47 -6.78 -6.52
N PRO A 90 2.30 -7.98 -7.10
CA PRO A 90 3.27 -8.54 -8.04
C PRO A 90 3.31 -7.81 -9.39
N THR A 91 2.17 -7.28 -9.86
CA THR A 91 2.00 -6.78 -11.23
C THR A 91 1.61 -5.30 -11.26
N ALA A 92 2.51 -4.42 -10.82
CA ALA A 92 2.38 -2.97 -11.08
C ALA A 92 3.01 -2.62 -12.43
N LEU A 93 2.36 -1.71 -13.17
CA LEU A 93 2.82 -1.30 -14.51
C LEU A 93 4.18 -0.59 -14.41
N TYR A 94 5.16 -1.11 -15.14
CA TYR A 94 6.47 -0.48 -15.28
C TYR A 94 6.48 0.41 -16.52
N HIS A 95 6.16 1.70 -16.34
CA HIS A 95 6.15 2.68 -17.43
C HIS A 95 6.46 4.09 -16.90
N PRO A 96 7.27 4.92 -17.59
CA PRO A 96 7.71 6.24 -17.09
C PRO A 96 6.57 7.19 -16.72
N GLN A 97 5.43 7.07 -17.43
CA GLN A 97 4.24 7.90 -17.21
C GLN A 97 3.18 7.21 -16.33
N ALA A 98 3.39 5.96 -15.92
CA ALA A 98 2.47 5.25 -15.05
C ALA A 98 2.75 5.62 -13.58
N ARG A 99 1.98 6.57 -13.05
CA ARG A 99 2.02 6.99 -11.65
C ARG A 99 1.38 5.95 -10.72
N ASN A 100 1.92 4.73 -10.67
CA ASN A 100 1.50 3.64 -9.77
C ASN A 100 0.32 2.77 -10.27
N PHE A 101 0.13 2.65 -11.58
CA PHE A 101 -0.99 1.87 -12.14
C PHE A 101 -0.83 0.36 -11.87
N LEU A 102 -1.90 -0.28 -11.44
CA LEU A 102 -1.92 -1.68 -11.02
C LEU A 102 -2.64 -2.53 -12.05
N LEU A 103 -1.99 -3.60 -12.51
CA LEU A 103 -2.63 -4.62 -13.34
C LEU A 103 -3.22 -5.68 -12.41
N THR A 104 -4.55 -5.77 -12.39
CA THR A 104 -5.30 -6.61 -11.46
C THR A 104 -4.87 -8.07 -11.52
N GLU A 105 -4.89 -8.75 -10.39
CA GLU A 105 -4.67 -10.20 -10.32
C GLU A 105 -5.69 -11.00 -11.12
N ALA A 106 -6.88 -10.42 -11.35
CA ALA A 106 -7.89 -11.06 -12.19
C ALA A 106 -7.36 -11.33 -13.61
N LEU A 107 -6.38 -10.58 -14.12
CA LEU A 107 -5.72 -10.92 -15.38
C LEU A 107 -5.06 -12.30 -15.33
N ARG A 108 -4.32 -12.60 -14.26
CA ARG A 108 -3.74 -13.95 -14.04
C ARG A 108 -4.82 -15.00 -13.80
N GLY A 109 -5.87 -14.64 -13.05
CA GLY A 109 -7.06 -15.47 -12.86
C GLY A 109 -7.72 -15.91 -14.16
N GLU A 110 -7.77 -15.01 -15.15
CA GLU A 110 -8.30 -15.27 -16.48
C GLU A 110 -7.28 -15.88 -17.46
N GLY A 111 -6.09 -16.23 -16.98
CA GLY A 111 -5.08 -16.99 -17.71
C GLY A 111 -3.89 -16.19 -18.23
N ALA A 112 -3.71 -14.92 -17.85
CA ALA A 112 -2.50 -14.17 -18.22
C ALA A 112 -1.23 -14.86 -17.71
N TYR A 113 -0.21 -14.90 -18.55
CA TYR A 113 1.09 -15.49 -18.25
C TYR A 113 2.07 -14.46 -17.72
N LEU A 114 2.98 -14.92 -16.86
CA LEU A 114 4.14 -14.14 -16.44
C LEU A 114 5.37 -14.61 -17.21
N LYS A 115 5.99 -13.70 -17.94
CA LYS A 115 7.08 -13.96 -18.88
C LYS A 115 8.36 -13.21 -18.50
N ARG A 116 9.48 -13.86 -18.77
CA ARG A 116 10.82 -13.24 -18.79
C ARG A 116 10.98 -12.37 -20.05
N PRO A 117 12.03 -11.53 -20.14
CA PRO A 117 12.32 -10.75 -21.34
C PRO A 117 12.55 -11.58 -22.61
N ASP A 118 12.97 -12.85 -22.48
CA ASP A 118 13.12 -13.79 -23.60
C ASP A 118 11.79 -14.43 -24.06
N GLY A 119 10.67 -14.09 -23.39
CA GLY A 119 9.33 -14.62 -23.67
C GLY A 119 8.98 -15.92 -22.95
N SER A 120 9.92 -16.56 -22.26
CA SER A 120 9.67 -17.80 -21.51
C SER A 120 8.84 -17.54 -20.25
N ARG A 121 7.98 -18.51 -19.89
CA ARG A 121 7.27 -18.49 -18.61
C ARG A 121 8.21 -18.93 -17.49
N PHE A 122 8.12 -18.29 -16.33
CA PHE A 122 8.98 -18.61 -15.17
C PHE A 122 8.22 -19.12 -13.94
N MET A 123 6.93 -18.80 -13.80
CA MET A 123 6.18 -19.25 -12.63
C MET A 123 6.10 -20.78 -12.47
N PRO A 124 5.96 -21.59 -13.55
CA PRO A 124 5.99 -23.05 -13.43
C PRO A 124 7.31 -23.62 -12.90
N ASP A 125 8.42 -22.88 -13.02
CA ASP A 125 9.73 -23.29 -12.50
C ASP A 125 9.82 -23.10 -10.98
N VAL A 126 8.93 -22.29 -10.40
CA VAL A 126 8.96 -21.84 -9.00
C VAL A 126 7.85 -22.47 -8.16
N ASP A 127 6.63 -22.53 -8.69
CA ASP A 127 5.45 -23.02 -7.98
C ASP A 127 4.51 -23.77 -8.94
N GLU A 128 4.02 -24.93 -8.53
CA GLU A 128 3.12 -25.78 -9.32
C GLU A 128 1.80 -25.09 -9.71
N ARG A 129 1.36 -24.10 -8.92
CA ARG A 129 0.16 -23.29 -9.20
C ARG A 129 0.40 -22.24 -10.29
N GLY A 130 1.65 -22.06 -10.71
CA GLY A 130 2.04 -21.09 -11.72
C GLY A 130 1.60 -19.68 -11.36
N GLU A 131 1.02 -18.96 -12.32
CA GLU A 131 0.55 -17.59 -12.16
C GLU A 131 -0.60 -17.44 -11.14
N LEU A 132 -1.21 -18.54 -10.67
CA LEU A 132 -2.24 -18.54 -9.63
C LEU A 132 -1.69 -18.73 -8.21
N ALA A 133 -0.36 -18.81 -8.05
CA ALA A 133 0.26 -18.84 -6.73
C ALA A 133 -0.10 -17.59 -5.89
N PRO A 134 -0.03 -17.67 -4.55
CA PRO A 134 -0.18 -16.53 -3.65
C PRO A 134 0.70 -15.33 -4.02
N ARG A 135 0.18 -14.12 -3.76
CA ARG A 135 0.82 -12.83 -4.07
C ARG A 135 2.29 -12.75 -3.70
N ASP A 136 2.61 -13.20 -2.50
CA ASP A 136 3.94 -13.11 -1.93
C ASP A 136 4.92 -14.06 -2.64
N ILE A 137 4.46 -15.23 -3.09
CA ILE A 137 5.24 -16.16 -3.92
C ILE A 137 5.48 -15.55 -5.30
N VAL A 138 4.45 -15.04 -5.96
CA VAL A 138 4.56 -14.43 -7.29
C VAL A 138 5.48 -13.20 -7.25
N ALA A 139 5.32 -12.32 -6.26
CA ALA A 139 6.15 -11.14 -6.12
C ALA A 139 7.63 -11.50 -5.86
N ARG A 140 7.91 -12.52 -5.03
CA ARG A 140 9.28 -13.03 -4.83
C ARG A 140 9.86 -13.65 -6.08
N ALA A 141 9.06 -14.38 -6.87
CA ALA A 141 9.52 -14.98 -8.13
C ALA A 141 9.92 -13.90 -9.15
N ILE A 142 9.09 -12.86 -9.30
CA ILE A 142 9.41 -11.71 -10.17
C ILE A 142 10.69 -11.00 -9.70
N ASP A 143 10.78 -10.68 -8.41
CA ASP A 143 11.96 -10.03 -7.83
C ASP A 143 13.24 -10.87 -8.01
N HIS A 144 13.14 -12.18 -7.82
CA HIS A 144 14.25 -13.11 -8.05
C HIS A 144 14.71 -13.07 -9.51
N GLU A 145 13.79 -13.18 -10.46
CA GLU A 145 14.12 -13.18 -11.89
C GLU A 145 14.70 -11.84 -12.35
N MET A 146 14.15 -10.71 -11.89
CA MET A 146 14.71 -9.38 -12.15
C MET A 146 16.16 -9.29 -11.67
N LYS A 147 16.44 -9.71 -10.43
CA LYS A 147 17.79 -9.69 -9.86
C LYS A 147 18.75 -10.65 -10.56
N ARG A 148 18.30 -11.87 -10.86
CA ARG A 148 19.10 -12.92 -11.50
C ARG A 148 19.54 -12.52 -12.92
N LEU A 149 18.65 -11.88 -13.66
CA LEU A 149 18.88 -11.47 -15.04
C LEU A 149 19.46 -10.05 -15.17
N GLY A 150 19.41 -9.24 -14.10
CA GLY A 150 19.67 -7.81 -14.19
C GLY A 150 18.63 -7.08 -15.06
N ALA A 151 17.38 -7.56 -15.05
CA ALA A 151 16.30 -7.03 -15.87
C ALA A 151 15.48 -5.99 -15.10
N ASP A 152 15.11 -4.90 -15.78
CA ASP A 152 14.34 -3.80 -15.18
C ASP A 152 12.89 -4.18 -14.84
N CYS A 153 12.31 -5.14 -15.57
CA CYS A 153 10.94 -5.60 -15.37
C CYS A 153 10.75 -7.03 -15.90
N MET A 154 9.66 -7.66 -15.50
CA MET A 154 9.10 -8.86 -16.14
C MET A 154 7.88 -8.46 -16.96
N PHE A 155 7.18 -9.43 -17.56
CA PHE A 155 6.05 -9.14 -18.43
C PHE A 155 4.81 -9.94 -18.06
N LEU A 156 3.63 -9.30 -18.15
CA LEU A 156 2.32 -9.91 -18.01
C LEU A 156 1.66 -9.99 -19.39
N ASP A 157 1.24 -11.17 -19.83
CA ASP A 157 0.76 -11.38 -21.19
C ASP A 157 -0.55 -12.18 -21.24
N ILE A 158 -1.58 -11.56 -21.80
CA ILE A 158 -2.89 -12.17 -22.07
C ILE A 158 -3.23 -12.20 -23.57
N SER A 159 -2.28 -11.89 -24.46
CA SER A 159 -2.48 -11.82 -25.92
C SER A 159 -2.90 -13.14 -26.57
N HIS A 160 -2.70 -14.27 -25.90
CA HIS A 160 -3.18 -15.57 -26.35
C HIS A 160 -4.70 -15.76 -26.20
N LYS A 161 -5.39 -14.85 -25.48
CA LYS A 161 -6.85 -14.83 -25.38
C LYS A 161 -7.46 -14.01 -26.51
N PRO A 162 -8.71 -14.29 -26.92
CA PRO A 162 -9.39 -13.49 -27.94
C PRO A 162 -9.49 -12.02 -27.54
N ASP A 163 -9.27 -11.12 -28.50
CA ASP A 163 -9.38 -9.66 -28.32
C ASP A 163 -10.68 -9.24 -27.62
N ASP A 164 -11.83 -9.77 -28.07
CA ASP A 164 -13.14 -9.42 -27.53
C ASP A 164 -13.28 -9.83 -26.07
N PHE A 165 -12.71 -10.98 -25.69
CA PHE A 165 -12.69 -11.45 -24.31
C PHE A 165 -11.93 -10.46 -23.42
N VAL A 166 -10.74 -10.04 -23.84
CA VAL A 166 -9.89 -9.12 -23.08
C VAL A 166 -10.55 -7.75 -22.93
N ARG A 167 -11.09 -7.19 -24.03
CA ARG A 167 -11.76 -5.87 -24.02
C ARG A 167 -13.03 -5.88 -23.17
N GLN A 168 -13.78 -6.99 -23.15
CA GLN A 168 -14.99 -7.11 -22.35
C GLN A 168 -14.70 -7.27 -20.85
N HIS A 169 -13.70 -8.06 -20.47
CA HIS A 169 -13.38 -8.33 -19.06
C HIS A 169 -12.52 -7.23 -18.41
N PHE A 170 -11.68 -6.55 -19.20
CA PHE A 170 -10.72 -5.56 -18.70
C PHE A 170 -10.79 -4.20 -19.42
N PRO A 171 -11.98 -3.60 -19.63
CA PRO A 171 -12.14 -2.41 -20.47
C PRO A 171 -11.33 -1.21 -19.97
N MET A 172 -11.31 -0.98 -18.65
CA MET A 172 -10.57 0.12 -18.03
C MET A 172 -9.05 -0.05 -18.15
N ILE A 173 -8.55 -1.29 -17.99
CA ILE A 173 -7.11 -1.57 -18.10
C ILE A 173 -6.69 -1.47 -19.56
N TYR A 174 -7.47 -2.04 -20.48
CA TYR A 174 -7.22 -1.96 -21.91
C TYR A 174 -7.15 -0.50 -22.39
N ALA A 175 -8.17 0.32 -22.09
CA ALA A 175 -8.18 1.73 -22.48
C ALA A 175 -6.97 2.49 -21.91
N LYS A 176 -6.64 2.25 -20.63
CA LYS A 176 -5.52 2.92 -19.97
C LYS A 176 -4.16 2.55 -20.55
N LEU A 177 -3.96 1.29 -20.92
CA LEU A 177 -2.73 0.83 -21.56
C LEU A 177 -2.62 1.38 -22.98
N LEU A 178 -3.74 1.45 -23.71
CA LEU A 178 -3.77 1.99 -25.05
C LEU A 178 -3.42 3.49 -25.08
N ASP A 179 -3.88 4.27 -24.09
CA ASP A 179 -3.46 5.67 -23.90
C ASP A 179 -1.95 5.83 -23.68
N LEU A 180 -1.28 4.77 -23.21
CA LEU A 180 0.16 4.70 -23.02
C LEU A 180 0.89 4.03 -24.19
N GLY A 181 0.17 3.73 -25.28
CA GLY A 181 0.72 3.10 -26.48
C GLY A 181 0.98 1.59 -26.36
N MET A 182 0.33 0.91 -25.41
CA MET A 182 0.45 -0.54 -25.20
C MET A 182 -0.88 -1.25 -25.46
N ASP A 183 -0.88 -2.26 -26.33
CA ASP A 183 -2.07 -3.05 -26.67
C ASP A 183 -2.11 -4.37 -25.90
N LEU A 184 -2.94 -4.43 -24.85
CA LEU A 184 -3.10 -5.60 -23.98
C LEU A 184 -3.51 -6.88 -24.74
N THR A 185 -4.10 -6.78 -25.94
CA THR A 185 -4.50 -7.96 -26.72
C THR A 185 -3.40 -8.48 -27.65
N LYS A 186 -2.29 -7.76 -27.81
CA LYS A 186 -1.25 -8.10 -28.80
C LYS A 186 0.13 -8.28 -28.21
N GLU A 187 0.45 -7.58 -27.13
CA GLU A 187 1.82 -7.54 -26.62
C GLU A 187 1.91 -7.76 -25.10
N PRO A 188 3.04 -8.32 -24.63
CA PRO A 188 3.35 -8.44 -23.22
C PRO A 188 3.50 -7.06 -22.55
N ILE A 189 2.89 -6.87 -21.38
CA ILE A 189 2.89 -5.62 -20.63
C ILE A 189 3.98 -5.63 -19.54
N PRO A 190 4.88 -4.64 -19.48
CA PRO A 190 5.97 -4.61 -18.51
C PRO A 190 5.46 -4.40 -17.08
N VAL A 191 5.94 -5.22 -16.14
CA VAL A 191 5.50 -5.23 -14.74
C VAL A 191 6.66 -5.37 -13.75
N VAL A 192 6.48 -4.74 -12.59
CA VAL A 192 7.36 -4.88 -11.42
C VAL A 192 6.56 -5.10 -10.14
N PRO A 193 7.14 -5.73 -9.09
CA PRO A 193 6.54 -5.76 -7.77
C PRO A 193 6.55 -4.35 -7.17
N ALA A 194 5.44 -3.95 -6.55
CA ALA A 194 5.32 -2.64 -5.92
C ALA A 194 4.70 -2.76 -4.52
N ALA A 195 5.24 -2.00 -3.55
CA ALA A 195 4.72 -1.98 -2.20
C ALA A 195 3.25 -1.51 -2.20
N HIS A 196 2.38 -2.30 -1.58
CA HIS A 196 0.94 -2.12 -1.65
C HIS A 196 0.33 -1.84 -0.29
N TYR A 197 0.75 -2.57 0.74
CA TYR A 197 0.13 -2.51 2.06
C TYR A 197 1.14 -2.70 3.17
N THR A 198 1.03 -1.89 4.23
CA THR A 198 1.81 -2.05 5.47
C THR A 198 0.95 -2.85 6.46
N CYS A 199 1.27 -4.11 6.73
CA CYS A 199 0.52 -4.88 7.74
C CYS A 199 0.87 -4.46 9.17
N GLY A 200 2.05 -3.87 9.32
CA GLY A 200 2.56 -3.29 10.55
C GLY A 200 1.90 -1.97 10.95
N GLY A 201 2.37 -1.40 12.06
CA GLY A 201 2.08 -0.03 12.43
C GLY A 201 2.03 0.21 13.92
N VAL A 202 1.23 1.20 14.33
CA VAL A 202 1.09 1.58 15.74
C VAL A 202 0.32 0.48 16.49
N VAL A 203 0.86 0.06 17.63
CA VAL A 203 0.20 -0.91 18.50
C VAL A 203 -1.00 -0.26 19.17
N VAL A 204 -2.15 -0.94 19.09
CA VAL A 204 -3.38 -0.52 19.76
C VAL A 204 -4.11 -1.68 20.42
N ASP A 205 -5.01 -1.35 21.35
CA ASP A 205 -6.00 -2.28 21.89
C ASP A 205 -7.31 -2.33 21.08
N ASP A 206 -8.30 -3.07 21.56
CA ASP A 206 -9.61 -3.25 20.89
C ASP A 206 -10.41 -1.94 20.73
N TYR A 207 -10.03 -0.89 21.45
CA TYR A 207 -10.64 0.45 21.35
C TYR A 207 -9.82 1.41 20.48
N GLY A 208 -8.74 0.92 19.84
CA GLY A 208 -7.82 1.74 19.07
C GLY A 208 -6.94 2.65 19.92
N ARG A 209 -6.85 2.42 21.24
CA ARG A 209 -6.01 3.21 22.14
C ARG A 209 -4.55 2.80 21.98
N THR A 210 -3.67 3.78 21.89
CA THR A 210 -2.21 3.57 21.86
C THR A 210 -1.64 3.52 23.28
N ASP A 211 -0.32 3.37 23.42
CA ASP A 211 0.38 3.48 24.71
C ASP A 211 0.36 4.89 25.33
N VAL A 212 -0.14 5.89 24.62
CA VAL A 212 -0.21 7.28 25.08
C VAL A 212 -1.68 7.67 25.29
N ASP A 213 -2.01 8.13 26.50
CA ASP A 213 -3.37 8.51 26.86
C ASP A 213 -3.94 9.60 25.93
N GLY A 214 -5.19 9.43 25.52
CA GLY A 214 -5.89 10.33 24.60
C GLY A 214 -5.47 10.23 23.14
N LEU A 215 -4.46 9.41 22.81
CA LEU A 215 -4.02 9.13 21.44
C LEU A 215 -4.57 7.78 20.97
N TYR A 216 -5.22 7.81 19.82
CA TYR A 216 -5.81 6.65 19.16
C TYR A 216 -5.21 6.47 17.77
N ALA A 217 -5.27 5.26 17.23
CA ALA A 217 -4.94 4.98 15.83
C ALA A 217 -5.98 4.05 15.18
N LEU A 218 -6.38 4.37 13.94
CA LEU A 218 -7.37 3.63 13.16
C LEU A 218 -6.90 3.46 11.71
N ALA A 219 -7.21 2.30 11.10
CA ALA A 219 -7.00 1.92 9.70
C ALA A 219 -5.54 1.77 9.22
N LYS A 220 -5.39 0.91 8.18
CA LYS A 220 -4.22 0.41 7.38
C LYS A 220 -2.82 0.26 8.02
N SER A 221 -2.51 0.93 9.12
CA SER A 221 -1.23 1.08 9.81
C SER A 221 -1.38 0.74 11.28
N VAL A 222 -2.17 -0.29 11.53
CA VAL A 222 -2.49 -0.76 12.87
C VAL A 222 -2.15 -2.22 12.91
N THR A 223 -1.23 -2.58 13.81
CA THR A 223 -1.00 -3.98 14.17
C THR A 223 -1.78 -4.26 15.45
N PRO A 224 -2.80 -5.14 15.40
CA PRO A 224 -3.43 -5.58 16.63
C PRO A 224 -2.41 -6.38 17.44
N ALA A 225 -2.03 -5.90 18.62
CA ALA A 225 -1.12 -6.62 19.50
C ALA A 225 -1.78 -7.81 20.23
N CYS A 226 -3.12 -7.98 20.12
CA CYS A 226 -3.86 -9.06 20.77
C CYS A 226 -5.22 -9.40 20.10
N THR A 227 -5.32 -9.40 18.77
CA THR A 227 -6.42 -10.11 18.10
C THR A 227 -5.87 -10.95 16.96
N ALA A 228 -5.80 -12.26 17.21
CA ALA A 228 -5.72 -13.24 16.14
C ALA A 228 -6.89 -12.99 15.19
N LEU A 229 -6.59 -12.54 13.97
CA LEU A 229 -7.47 -12.62 12.80
C LEU A 229 -8.96 -12.41 13.10
N THR A 230 -9.39 -11.25 13.57
CA THR A 230 -10.81 -10.90 13.48
C THR A 230 -11.09 -10.54 12.02
N VAL A 231 -11.48 -11.57 11.26
CA VAL A 231 -12.15 -11.43 9.97
C VAL A 231 -13.20 -10.34 10.14
N TRP A 232 -12.94 -9.16 9.60
CA TRP A 232 -13.97 -8.17 9.35
C TRP A 232 -14.86 -8.81 8.30
N ARG A 233 -15.88 -9.56 8.74
CA ARG A 233 -16.92 -10.07 7.85
C ARG A 233 -17.45 -8.87 7.09
N PRO A 234 -17.35 -8.82 5.75
CA PRO A 234 -17.91 -7.72 4.99
C PRO A 234 -19.42 -7.80 5.16
N THR A 235 -20.00 -6.86 5.92
CA THR A 235 -21.41 -6.54 5.77
C THR A 235 -21.62 -6.13 4.32
N ARG A 236 -22.43 -6.95 3.64
CA ARG A 236 -22.95 -6.76 2.29
C ARG A 236 -23.23 -5.29 1.98
N CYS A 237 -22.43 -4.70 1.10
CA CYS A 237 -22.81 -3.57 0.28
C CYS A 237 -22.29 -3.81 -1.14
N TRP A 238 -22.92 -4.78 -1.81
CA TRP A 238 -23.04 -4.82 -3.27
C TRP A 238 -24.51 -5.12 -3.56
N ASN A 239 -25.25 -4.07 -3.90
CA ASN A 239 -26.50 -4.08 -4.66
C ASN A 239 -26.89 -2.62 -4.91
N ALA A 240 -26.33 -2.06 -5.97
CA ALA A 240 -26.90 -1.10 -6.91
C ALA A 240 -25.87 -0.87 -8.02
#